data_AF-A0A4R2T6P8-F1
#
_entry.id   AF-A0A4R2T6P8-F1
#
_cell.length_a   1.000
_cell.length_b   1.000
_cell.length_c   1.000
_cell.angle_alpha   90.00
_cell.angle_beta   90.00
_cell.angle_gamma   90.00
#
_symmetry.space_group_name_H-M   'P 1'
#
loop_
_entity.id
_entity.type
_entity.pdbx_description
1 polymer ?
#
loop_
_entity_poly.entity_id
_entity_poly.type
_entity_poly.pdbx_seq_one_letter_code
_entity_poly.pdbx_strand_id
1 'polypeptide(L)'
;MMKKVIILFLSILLVACFNNSLIQDEDMALEKVVQSIEKHKLTLLERECLFFISNDKGTYYEIEVREKHNEKCGGDPLTAPRLFSYEVDKQTGKMQTDEPVWRGEKRKID
;
A
#
# COMPACT_ATOMS: atom_id res chain seq x y z
N MET A 1 -15.16 -55.24 -18.74
CA MET A 1 -13.95 -54.48 -19.13
C MET A 1 -14.18 -53.01 -18.86
N MET A 2 -13.41 -52.44 -17.92
CA MET A 2 -13.55 -51.08 -17.40
C MET A 2 -12.92 -50.08 -18.39
N LYS A 3 -13.71 -49.17 -18.96
CA LYS A 3 -13.17 -47.99 -19.65
C LYS A 3 -12.80 -46.97 -18.59
N LYS A 4 -11.49 -46.71 -18.47
CA LYS A 4 -10.89 -45.74 -17.54
C LYS A 4 -11.41 -44.35 -17.88
N VAL A 5 -12.20 -43.75 -16.98
CA VAL A 5 -12.60 -42.35 -17.09
C VAL A 5 -11.43 -41.50 -16.57
N ILE A 6 -10.89 -40.71 -17.47
CA ILE A 6 -9.72 -39.84 -17.27
C ILE A 6 -10.11 -38.72 -16.30
N ILE A 7 -9.26 -38.53 -15.29
CA ILE A 7 -9.33 -37.47 -14.29
C ILE A 7 -9.20 -36.12 -15.01
N LEU A 8 -10.24 -35.28 -14.95
CA LEU A 8 -10.13 -33.87 -15.29
C LEU A 8 -9.86 -33.10 -13.98
N PHE A 9 -8.59 -32.82 -13.68
CA PHE A 9 -8.20 -31.85 -12.66
C PHE A 9 -8.70 -30.48 -13.12
N LEU A 10 -9.84 -30.03 -12.59
CA LEU A 10 -10.32 -28.67 -12.77
C LEU A 10 -9.44 -27.75 -11.92
N SER A 11 -8.28 -27.36 -12.47
CA SER A 11 -7.48 -26.27 -11.92
C SER A 11 -8.28 -24.98 -12.08
N ILE A 12 -9.01 -24.60 -11.04
CA ILE A 12 -9.61 -23.27 -10.94
C ILE A 12 -8.44 -22.28 -10.87
N LEU A 13 -8.14 -21.65 -12.01
CA LEU A 13 -7.28 -20.48 -12.04
C LEU A 13 -7.90 -19.44 -11.11
N LEU A 14 -7.16 -19.07 -10.06
CA LEU A 14 -7.43 -17.83 -9.34
C LEU A 14 -7.36 -16.69 -10.34
N VAL A 15 -8.51 -16.12 -10.67
CA VAL A 15 -8.58 -14.81 -11.32
C VAL A 15 -8.08 -13.81 -10.28
N ALA A 16 -6.84 -13.36 -10.44
CA ALA A 16 -6.37 -12.17 -9.76
C ALA A 16 -7.13 -10.98 -10.36
N CYS A 17 -8.26 -10.61 -9.77
CA CYS A 17 -8.88 -9.32 -10.04
C CYS A 17 -7.94 -8.25 -9.50
N PHE A 18 -7.11 -7.67 -10.37
CA PHE A 18 -6.50 -6.38 -10.08
C PHE A 18 -7.64 -5.37 -9.98
N ASN A 19 -8.08 -5.06 -8.77
CA ASN A 19 -9.04 -4.00 -8.49
C ASN A 19 -8.35 -2.65 -8.77
N ASN A 20 -8.20 -2.32 -10.06
CA ASN A 20 -7.93 -0.97 -10.51
C ASN A 20 -9.23 -0.18 -10.36
N SER A 21 -9.50 0.25 -9.13
CA SER A 21 -10.63 1.08 -8.79
C SER A 21 -10.24 2.55 -8.90
N LEU A 22 -11.11 3.34 -9.51
CA LEU A 22 -11.07 4.80 -9.44
C LEU A 22 -10.96 5.24 -7.98
N ILE A 23 -9.99 6.10 -7.67
CA ILE A 23 -9.81 6.72 -6.35
C ILE A 23 -10.60 8.03 -6.33
N GLN A 24 -11.80 7.94 -5.76
CA GLN A 24 -12.78 9.03 -5.66
C GLN A 24 -12.37 10.10 -4.64
N ASP A 25 -11.66 9.73 -3.58
CA ASP A 25 -11.30 10.62 -2.46
C ASP A 25 -9.99 10.20 -1.79
N GLU A 26 -9.56 11.05 -0.84
CA GLU A 26 -8.35 10.85 -0.04
C GLU A 26 -8.42 9.62 0.86
N ASP A 27 -9.57 9.33 1.46
CA ASP A 27 -9.75 8.21 2.39
C ASP A 27 -9.52 6.87 1.69
N MET A 28 -10.03 6.71 0.46
CA MET A 28 -9.76 5.51 -0.33
C MET A 28 -8.29 5.40 -0.76
N ALA A 29 -7.62 6.53 -1.01
CA ALA A 29 -6.19 6.52 -1.29
C ALA A 29 -5.39 6.05 -0.06
N LEU A 30 -5.75 6.56 1.11
CA LEU A 30 -5.12 6.21 2.39
C LEU A 30 -5.33 4.74 2.75
N GLU A 31 -6.55 4.23 2.62
CA GLU A 31 -6.86 2.82 2.86
C GLU A 31 -6.01 1.92 1.95
N LYS A 32 -5.84 2.29 0.68
CA LYS A 32 -5.01 1.53 -0.26
C LYS A 32 -3.52 1.54 0.12
N VAL A 33 -3.00 2.68 0.57
CA VAL A 33 -1.62 2.80 1.09
C VAL A 33 -1.43 1.91 2.32
N VAL A 34 -2.37 1.97 3.26
CA VAL A 34 -2.36 1.15 4.48
C VAL A 34 -2.33 -0.35 4.15
N GLN A 35 -3.18 -0.81 3.22
CA GLN A 35 -3.19 -2.20 2.77
C GLN A 35 -1.87 -2.61 2.12
N SER A 36 -1.26 -1.72 1.33
CA SER A 36 0.05 -1.97 0.72
C SER A 36 1.16 -2.10 1.77
N ILE A 37 1.18 -1.23 2.78
CA ILE A 37 2.17 -1.28 3.88
C ILE A 37 2.09 -2.62 4.61
N GLU A 38 0.89 -3.07 4.97
CA GLU A 38 0.68 -4.34 5.67
C GLU A 38 1.05 -5.55 4.79
N LYS A 39 0.63 -5.54 3.53
CA LYS A 39 0.90 -6.61 2.57
C LYS A 39 2.39 -6.81 2.32
N HIS A 40 3.13 -5.72 2.14
CA HIS A 40 4.56 -5.73 1.80
C HIS A 40 5.47 -5.59 3.02
N LYS A 41 4.92 -5.40 4.23
CA LYS A 41 5.67 -5.23 5.48
C LYS A 41 6.73 -4.14 5.39
N LEU A 42 6.36 -2.97 4.86
CA LEU A 42 7.28 -1.86 4.59
C LEU A 42 7.85 -1.20 5.87
N THR A 43 7.29 -1.52 7.03
CA THR A 43 7.77 -1.09 8.34
C THR A 43 7.43 -2.15 9.39
N LEU A 44 8.15 -2.14 10.50
CA LEU A 44 7.85 -2.96 11.68
C LEU A 44 6.91 -2.25 12.67
N LEU A 45 6.64 -0.95 12.46
CA LEU A 45 5.74 -0.18 13.30
C LEU A 45 4.29 -0.61 13.08
N GLU A 46 3.52 -0.65 14.17
CA GLU A 46 2.08 -0.85 14.09
C GLU A 46 1.38 0.33 13.41
N ARG A 47 0.25 0.07 12.75
CA ARG A 47 -0.54 1.09 12.03
C ARG A 47 -0.81 2.34 12.88
N GLU A 48 -1.14 2.15 14.15
CA GLU A 48 -1.45 3.25 15.08
C GLU A 48 -0.24 4.15 15.43
N CYS A 49 0.97 3.66 15.17
CA CYS A 49 2.24 4.37 15.31
C CYS A 49 2.72 4.98 13.98
N LEU A 50 1.86 4.97 12.96
CA LEU A 50 2.04 5.72 11.73
C LEU A 50 1.19 6.98 11.75
N PHE A 51 1.75 8.04 11.15
CA PHE A 51 1.08 9.29 10.87
C PHE A 51 1.13 9.53 9.37
N PHE A 52 0.01 9.93 8.78
CA PHE A 52 -0.13 10.10 7.33
C PHE A 52 -0.39 11.56 7.00
N ILE A 53 0.33 12.08 6.01
CA ILE A 53 0.06 13.40 5.43
C ILE A 53 -0.32 13.18 3.98
N SER A 54 -1.56 13.49 3.62
CA SER A 54 -2.01 13.43 2.23
C SER A 54 -1.96 14.80 1.58
N ASN A 55 -1.61 14.81 0.30
CA ASN A 55 -1.64 15.98 -0.56
C ASN A 55 -2.30 15.60 -1.90
N ASP A 56 -3.35 16.31 -2.27
CA ASP A 56 -3.94 16.19 -3.61
C ASP A 56 -3.06 16.89 -4.66
N LYS A 57 -2.59 16.15 -5.66
CA LYS A 57 -1.76 16.66 -6.77
C LYS A 57 -2.53 16.71 -8.10
N GLY A 58 -3.86 16.67 -8.05
CA GLY A 58 -4.75 16.67 -9.20
C GLY A 58 -5.01 15.25 -9.74
N THR A 59 -4.01 14.64 -10.38
CA THR A 59 -4.14 13.32 -11.01
C THR A 59 -3.79 12.15 -10.08
N TYR A 60 -3.13 12.42 -8.96
CA TYR A 60 -2.77 11.44 -7.93
C TYR A 60 -2.85 12.07 -6.54
N TYR A 61 -2.94 11.24 -5.51
CA TYR A 61 -2.66 11.63 -4.13
C TYR A 61 -1.22 11.29 -3.78
N GLU A 62 -0.50 12.23 -3.18
CA GLU A 62 0.78 11.96 -2.53
C GLU A 62 0.53 11.75 -1.04
N ILE A 63 0.94 10.60 -0.50
CA ILE A 63 0.74 10.24 0.91
C ILE A 63 2.11 10.01 1.54
N GLU A 64 2.53 10.89 2.45
CA GLU A 64 3.71 10.68 3.28
C GLU A 64 3.38 9.78 4.46
N VAL A 65 4.24 8.81 4.73
CA VAL A 65 4.16 7.94 5.89
C VAL A 65 5.27 8.33 6.86
N ARG A 66 4.88 8.66 8.08
CA ARG A 66 5.76 9.16 9.13
C ARG A 66 5.58 8.35 10.39
N GLU A 67 6.60 8.36 11.25
CA GLU A 67 6.47 7.86 12.61
C GLU A 67 5.57 8.81 13.41
N LYS A 68 4.65 8.22 14.18
CA LYS A 68 3.89 8.94 15.20
C LYS A 68 4.60 8.76 16.52
N HIS A 69 5.18 9.82 17.06
CA HIS A 69 5.81 9.77 18.38
C HIS A 69 4.85 10.17 19.50
N ASN A 70 4.79 9.35 20.54
CA ASN A 70 4.04 9.59 21.79
C ASN A 70 4.44 8.53 22.83
N GLU A 71 3.83 8.56 24.01
CA GLU A 71 4.13 7.61 25.09
C GLU A 71 3.96 6.13 24.67
N LYS A 72 2.98 5.82 23.82
CA LYS A 72 2.71 4.45 23.35
C LYS A 72 3.68 4.01 22.26
N CYS A 73 3.97 4.90 21.31
CA CYS A 73 4.76 4.59 20.11
C CYS A 73 6.26 4.88 20.24
N GLY A 74 6.68 5.52 21.34
CA GLY A 74 8.06 5.94 21.56
C GLY A 74 8.46 7.17 20.73
N GLY A 75 9.76 7.47 20.75
CA GLY A 75 10.36 8.60 20.02
C GLY A 75 10.20 9.95 20.72
N ASP A 76 10.82 10.98 20.14
CA ASP A 76 10.71 12.37 20.61
C ASP A 76 9.35 12.96 20.17
N PRO A 77 8.45 13.33 21.10
CA PRO A 77 7.13 13.87 20.78
C PRO A 77 7.13 15.16 19.94
N LEU A 78 8.27 15.87 19.87
CA LEU A 78 8.42 17.09 19.07
C LEU A 78 8.85 16.80 17.62
N THR A 79 8.94 15.52 17.24
CA THR A 79 9.37 15.09 15.91
C THR A 79 8.39 14.12 15.28
N ALA A 80 8.39 14.06 13.95
CA ALA A 80 7.67 13.06 13.16
C ALA A 80 8.54 12.66 11.96
N PRO A 81 9.56 11.80 12.17
CA PRO A 81 10.45 11.33 11.11
C PRO A 81 9.67 10.75 9.93
N ARG A 82 10.12 11.08 8.72
CA ARG A 82 9.55 10.51 7.49
C ARG A 82 10.13 9.13 7.23
N LEU A 83 9.25 8.16 6.97
CA LEU A 83 9.64 6.80 6.58
C LEU A 83 9.75 6.66 5.07
N PHE A 84 8.68 6.99 4.35
CA PHE A 84 8.58 6.92 2.87
C PHE A 84 7.31 7.67 2.43
N SER A 85 7.02 7.66 1.13
CA SER A 85 5.78 8.19 0.57
C SER A 85 5.23 7.29 -0.52
N TYR A 86 3.95 7.50 -0.83
CA TYR A 86 3.23 6.89 -1.93
C TYR A 86 2.77 7.97 -2.90
N GLU A 87 2.71 7.64 -4.19
CA GLU A 87 1.80 8.27 -5.13
C GLU A 87 0.72 7.25 -5.49
N VAL A 88 -0.55 7.65 -5.37
CA VAL A 88 -1.72 6.84 -5.72
C VAL A 88 -2.43 7.51 -6.90
N ASP A 89 -2.30 6.91 -8.09
CA ASP A 89 -2.95 7.42 -9.30
C ASP A 89 -4.48 7.37 -9.16
N LYS A 90 -5.18 8.49 -9.37
CA LYS A 90 -6.62 8.54 -9.11
C LYS A 90 -7.44 7.73 -10.10
N GLN A 91 -7.00 7.61 -11.34
CA GLN A 91 -7.79 6.96 -12.39
C GLN A 91 -7.66 5.43 -12.34
N THR A 92 -6.47 4.95 -12.03
CA THR A 92 -6.10 3.54 -12.10
C THR A 92 -5.93 2.91 -10.72
N GLY A 93 -5.71 3.72 -9.69
CA GLY A 93 -5.37 3.27 -8.35
C GLY A 93 -3.99 2.62 -8.26
N LYS A 94 -3.16 2.68 -9.31
CA LYS A 94 -1.79 2.14 -9.28
C LYS A 94 -0.94 2.95 -8.31
N MET A 95 -0.01 2.28 -7.63
CA MET A 95 0.85 2.94 -6.66
C MET A 95 2.32 2.86 -7.02
N GLN A 96 3.05 3.88 -6.57
CA GLN A 96 4.51 3.82 -6.46
C GLN A 96 4.96 4.39 -5.12
N THR A 97 6.05 3.88 -4.59
CA THR A 97 6.62 4.28 -3.32
C THR A 97 8.13 4.47 -3.42
N ASP A 98 8.71 5.35 -2.62
CA ASP A 98 10.16 5.51 -2.48
C ASP A 98 10.75 4.64 -1.36
N GLU A 99 10.01 3.66 -0.84
CA GLU A 99 10.56 2.69 0.12
C GLU A 99 11.57 1.75 -0.57
N PRO A 100 12.75 1.50 0.02
CA PRO A 100 13.28 2.19 1.19
C PRO A 100 13.89 3.57 0.81
N VAL A 101 13.61 4.57 1.64
CA VAL A 101 13.88 6.00 1.35
C VAL A 101 15.32 6.32 0.96
N TRP A 102 16.30 5.56 1.46
CA TRP A 102 17.72 5.78 1.17
C TRP A 102 18.11 5.54 -0.29
N ARG A 103 17.25 4.92 -1.11
CA ARG A 103 17.46 4.82 -2.56
C ARG A 103 17.15 6.11 -3.30
N GLY A 104 16.28 6.97 -2.75
CA GLY A 104 15.85 8.21 -3.41
C GLY A 104 15.08 8.01 -4.73
N GLU A 105 14.63 6.79 -5.02
CA GLU A 105 13.93 6.43 -6.26
C GLU A 105 12.58 5.80 -5.97
N LYS A 106 11.55 6.18 -6.75
CA LYS A 106 10.23 5.55 -6.67
C LYS A 106 10.21 4.24 -7.43
N ARG A 107 9.61 3.22 -6.83
CA ARG A 107 9.33 1.92 -7.44
C ARG A 107 7.83 1.67 -7.46
N LYS A 108 7.35 1.03 -8.53
CA LYS A 108 5.96 0.56 -8.60
C LYS A 108 5.70 -0.44 -7.48
N ILE A 109 4.51 -0.35 -6.89
CA ILE A 109 4.03 -1.28 -5.88
C ILE A 109 2.52 -1.45 -6.07
N ASP A 110 2.07 -2.70 -6.16
CA ASP A 110 0.68 -3.08 -6.45
C ASP A 110 0.09 -2.56 -7.78
#